data_AF-A0A1M7ZLN1-F1
#
_entry.id   AF-A0A1M7ZLN1-F1
#
_cell.length_a   1.000
_cell.length_b   1.000
_cell.length_c   1.000
_cell.angle_alpha   90.00
_cell.angle_beta   90.00
_cell.angle_gamma   90.00
#
_symmetry.space_group_name_H-M   'P 1'
#
loop_
_entity.id
_entity.type
_entity.pdbx_description
1 polymer ?
#
loop_
_entity_poly.entity_id
_entity_poly.type
_entity_poly.pdbx_seq_one_letter_code
_entity_poly.pdbx_strand_id
1 'polypeptide(L)'
;MTISDSHDRVGVMLRRMTLSSVDDSGDLQTVSGRTFRTDQPTGIARLLEFGFGSHPPEGSQGLVAALGGRQDRLVALGIGSAAHRPRGLQPGHAVLYDAHGNAIRLFGERVEMAFAGHAVTVTLRGLEITAAGDDVVIVVDADRRLVLGGDPDEHPIAKVITEAGPALNVWARTG
;
A
#
# COMPACT_ATOMS: atom_id res chain seq x y z
N MET A 1 12.86 -24.99 -36.86
CA MET A 1 11.80 -24.05 -36.48
C MET A 1 11.09 -23.60 -37.74
N THR A 2 9.92 -24.18 -37.99
CA THR A 2 9.07 -23.88 -39.15
C THR A 2 8.27 -22.61 -38.86
N ILE A 3 7.87 -21.86 -39.88
CA ILE A 3 7.11 -20.60 -39.70
C ILE A 3 5.84 -20.78 -38.84
N SER A 4 5.21 -21.96 -38.85
CA SER A 4 4.06 -22.29 -37.99
C SER A 4 4.41 -22.33 -36.50
N ASP A 5 5.53 -22.98 -36.13
CA ASP A 5 6.00 -23.14 -34.75
C ASP A 5 6.38 -21.78 -34.12
N SER A 6 6.89 -20.87 -34.95
CA SER A 6 7.16 -19.49 -34.56
C SER A 6 5.90 -18.72 -34.16
N HIS A 7 4.83 -18.83 -34.97
CA HIS A 7 3.57 -18.13 -34.71
C HIS A 7 2.89 -18.64 -33.44
N ASP A 8 2.92 -19.96 -33.21
CA ASP A 8 2.34 -20.58 -32.02
C ASP A 8 3.06 -20.09 -30.76
N ARG A 9 4.40 -20.00 -30.80
CA ARG A 9 5.19 -19.46 -29.67
C ARG A 9 4.92 -17.99 -29.41
N VAL A 10 4.79 -17.18 -30.46
CA VAL A 10 4.48 -15.75 -30.33
C VAL A 10 3.08 -15.54 -29.74
N GLY A 11 2.08 -16.31 -30.19
CA GLY A 11 0.70 -16.22 -29.68
C GLY A 11 0.55 -16.52 -28.20
N VAL A 12 1.54 -17.22 -27.61
CA VAL A 12 1.54 -17.58 -26.19
C VAL A 12 2.54 -16.81 -25.33
N MET A 13 3.29 -15.87 -25.90
CA MET A 13 4.33 -15.14 -25.17
C MET A 13 3.77 -14.25 -24.07
N LEU A 14 2.63 -13.60 -24.29
CA LEU A 14 2.01 -12.68 -23.35
C LEU A 14 0.57 -13.11 -23.07
N ARG A 15 0.26 -13.33 -21.80
CA ARG A 15 -1.06 -13.84 -21.39
C ARG A 15 -1.52 -13.15 -20.13
N ARG A 16 -2.82 -12.86 -20.03
CA ARG A 16 -3.42 -12.43 -18.76
C ARG A 16 -3.45 -13.60 -17.79
N MET A 17 -3.21 -13.34 -16.52
CA MET A 17 -3.32 -14.30 -15.43
C MET A 17 -4.29 -13.77 -14.38
N THR A 18 -5.08 -14.67 -13.78
CA THR A 18 -5.80 -14.42 -12.53
C THR A 18 -5.16 -15.27 -11.44
N LEU A 19 -4.69 -14.62 -10.37
CA LEU A 19 -3.97 -15.26 -9.27
C LEU A 19 -4.92 -16.11 -8.43
N SER A 20 -4.46 -17.32 -8.08
CA SER A 20 -5.06 -18.16 -7.04
C SER A 20 -4.27 -18.08 -5.73
N SER A 21 -2.95 -17.84 -5.80
CA SER A 21 -2.12 -17.68 -4.61
C SER A 21 -0.86 -16.87 -4.89
N VAL A 22 -0.28 -16.35 -3.80
CA VAL A 22 0.98 -15.62 -3.76
C VAL A 22 1.79 -16.18 -2.60
N ASP A 23 3.05 -16.54 -2.86
CA ASP A 23 4.02 -16.87 -1.83
C ASP A 23 5.06 -15.74 -1.74
N ASP A 24 5.19 -15.18 -0.56
CA ASP A 24 6.00 -14.00 -0.23
C ASP A 24 6.98 -14.31 0.90
N SER A 25 7.24 -15.60 1.15
CA SER A 25 8.14 -16.06 2.22
C SER A 25 9.60 -16.16 1.79
N GLY A 26 9.89 -16.18 0.48
CA GLY A 26 11.23 -16.32 -0.08
C GLY A 26 11.86 -15.00 -0.55
N ASP A 27 13.07 -15.11 -1.11
CA ASP A 27 13.83 -13.97 -1.68
C ASP A 27 13.13 -13.29 -2.85
N LEU A 28 12.28 -14.04 -3.55
CA LEU A 28 11.41 -13.55 -4.62
C LEU A 28 9.97 -13.93 -4.30
N GLN A 29 9.05 -13.01 -4.53
CA GLN A 29 7.64 -13.33 -4.48
C GLN A 29 7.27 -14.20 -5.70
N THR A 30 6.56 -15.30 -5.45
CA THR A 30 6.06 -16.18 -6.52
C THR A 30 4.54 -16.20 -6.56
N VAL A 31 3.98 -16.39 -7.75
CA VAL A 31 2.54 -16.38 -7.97
C VAL A 31 2.09 -17.65 -8.69
N SER A 32 0.89 -18.10 -8.34
CA SER A 32 0.22 -19.22 -9.00
C SER A 32 -1.19 -18.82 -9.38
N GLY A 33 -1.74 -19.43 -10.42
CA GLY A 33 -3.06 -19.05 -10.91
C GLY A 33 -3.30 -19.44 -12.36
N ARG A 34 -4.37 -18.89 -12.93
CA ARG A 34 -4.92 -19.34 -14.20
C ARG A 34 -4.65 -18.35 -15.33
N THR A 35 -4.11 -18.83 -16.45
CA THR A 35 -3.85 -18.04 -17.67
C THR A 35 -4.86 -18.34 -18.79
N PHE A 36 -5.21 -19.62 -18.97
CA PHE A 36 -6.22 -20.12 -19.92
C PHE A 36 -7.20 -21.09 -19.22
N ARG A 37 -8.22 -21.59 -19.93
CA ARG A 37 -9.25 -22.47 -19.34
C ARG A 37 -8.69 -23.67 -18.57
N THR A 38 -7.56 -24.23 -19.02
CA THR A 38 -6.94 -25.43 -18.43
C THR A 38 -5.54 -25.18 -17.86
N ASP A 39 -4.90 -24.05 -18.21
CA ASP A 39 -3.51 -23.77 -17.84
C ASP A 39 -3.45 -23.04 -16.49
N GLN A 40 -2.75 -23.66 -15.54
CA GLN A 40 -2.62 -23.22 -14.14
C GLN A 40 -1.16 -23.27 -13.71
N PRO A 41 -0.30 -22.40 -14.25
CA PRO A 41 1.10 -22.36 -13.85
C PRO A 41 1.24 -21.96 -12.37
N THR A 42 2.27 -22.50 -11.73
CA THR A 42 2.58 -22.30 -10.32
C THR A 42 4.03 -21.84 -10.14
N GLY A 43 4.32 -21.17 -9.02
CA GLY A 43 5.68 -20.77 -8.66
C GLY A 43 6.32 -19.78 -9.65
N ILE A 44 5.52 -18.97 -10.36
CA ILE A 44 6.03 -18.00 -11.32
C ILE A 44 6.64 -16.83 -10.55
N ALA A 45 7.90 -16.49 -10.84
CA ALA A 45 8.53 -15.32 -10.24
C ALA A 45 7.79 -14.03 -10.65
N ARG A 46 7.43 -13.21 -9.66
CA ARG A 46 6.88 -11.88 -9.87
C ARG A 46 8.01 -10.86 -9.88
N LEU A 47 8.06 -10.00 -10.90
CA LEU A 47 8.94 -8.84 -10.88
C LEU A 47 8.38 -7.79 -9.92
N LEU A 48 9.25 -7.33 -9.03
CA LEU A 48 8.96 -6.28 -8.06
C LEU A 48 9.88 -5.10 -8.32
N GLU A 49 9.34 -3.90 -8.16
CA GLU A 49 10.09 -2.67 -8.18
C GLU A 49 10.79 -2.43 -6.84
N PHE A 50 12.04 -1.96 -6.87
CA PHE A 50 12.73 -1.55 -5.65
C PHE A 50 11.98 -0.39 -4.97
N GLY A 51 11.84 -0.46 -3.65
CA GLY A 51 11.14 0.57 -2.86
C GLY A 51 9.62 0.42 -2.84
N PHE A 52 9.04 -0.56 -3.55
CA PHE A 52 7.61 -0.86 -3.49
C PHE A 52 7.37 -2.37 -3.26
N GLY A 53 6.76 -2.70 -2.12
CA GLY A 53 6.34 -4.06 -1.78
C GLY A 53 4.82 -4.17 -1.74
N SER A 54 4.26 -5.24 -2.29
CA SER A 54 2.83 -5.52 -2.19
C SER A 54 2.55 -7.02 -2.22
N HIS A 55 1.54 -7.45 -1.47
CA HIS A 55 1.05 -8.83 -1.45
C HIS A 55 -0.38 -8.86 -2.01
N PRO A 56 -0.55 -9.03 -3.33
CA PRO A 56 -1.86 -8.91 -3.96
C PRO A 56 -2.78 -10.05 -3.50
N PRO A 57 -4.05 -9.76 -3.14
CA PRO A 57 -4.99 -10.80 -2.72
C PRO A 57 -5.35 -11.73 -3.88
N GLU A 58 -5.91 -12.89 -3.55
CA GLU A 58 -6.49 -13.81 -4.52
C GLU A 58 -7.46 -13.10 -5.48
N GLY A 59 -7.49 -13.54 -6.74
CA GLY A 59 -8.31 -12.93 -7.78
C GLY A 59 -7.71 -11.67 -8.41
N SER A 60 -6.58 -11.18 -7.89
CA SER A 60 -5.78 -10.15 -8.57
C SER A 60 -5.32 -10.63 -9.94
N GLN A 61 -5.11 -9.68 -10.85
CA GLN A 61 -4.85 -9.96 -12.25
C GLN A 61 -3.60 -9.25 -12.72
N GLY A 62 -2.84 -9.92 -13.58
CA GLY A 62 -1.64 -9.35 -14.17
C GLY A 62 -1.33 -9.99 -15.52
N LEU A 63 -0.12 -9.73 -15.99
CA LEU A 63 0.43 -10.29 -17.21
C LEU A 63 1.50 -11.32 -16.86
N VAL A 64 1.50 -12.44 -17.57
CA VAL A 64 2.59 -13.41 -17.55
C VAL A 64 3.28 -13.37 -18.91
N ALA A 65 4.60 -13.25 -18.87
CA ALA A 65 5.48 -13.29 -20.03
C ALA A 65 6.27 -14.60 -20.06
N ALA A 66 6.17 -15.34 -21.16
CA ALA A 66 6.99 -16.51 -21.46
C ALA A 66 8.24 -16.06 -22.21
N LEU A 67 9.40 -16.01 -21.52
CA LEU A 67 10.65 -15.49 -22.08
C LEU A 67 11.13 -16.36 -23.25
N GLY A 68 11.26 -15.73 -24.42
CA GLY A 68 11.55 -16.44 -25.66
C GLY A 68 10.44 -17.42 -26.07
N GLY A 69 9.20 -17.25 -25.61
CA GLY A 69 8.09 -18.14 -25.90
C GLY A 69 8.19 -19.50 -25.21
N ARG A 70 8.94 -19.60 -24.11
CA ARG A 70 9.10 -20.84 -23.35
C ARG A 70 8.24 -20.86 -22.09
N GLN A 71 7.43 -21.90 -21.93
CA GLN A 71 6.49 -22.04 -20.80
C GLN A 71 7.17 -22.43 -19.48
N ASP A 72 8.44 -22.83 -19.50
CA ASP A 72 9.27 -23.07 -18.31
C ASP A 72 10.00 -21.80 -17.83
N ARG A 73 9.87 -20.67 -18.55
CA ARG A 73 10.52 -19.40 -18.24
C ARG A 73 9.49 -18.29 -18.17
N LEU A 74 8.56 -18.44 -17.23
CA LEU A 74 7.49 -17.50 -16.99
C LEU A 74 7.93 -16.43 -16.01
N VAL A 75 7.44 -15.21 -16.23
CA VAL A 75 7.61 -14.08 -15.32
C VAL A 75 6.30 -13.31 -15.23
N ALA A 76 5.87 -12.96 -14.03
CA ALA A 76 4.65 -12.20 -13.79
C ALA A 76 4.93 -10.71 -13.52
N LEU A 77 4.10 -9.83 -14.08
CA LEU A 77 4.24 -8.38 -13.96
C LEU A 77 2.89 -7.65 -13.98
N GLY A 78 2.88 -6.41 -13.50
CA GLY A 78 1.72 -5.51 -13.59
C GLY A 78 0.47 -6.03 -12.86
N ILE A 79 0.66 -6.66 -11.70
CA ILE A 79 -0.43 -7.29 -10.95
C ILE A 79 -1.22 -6.22 -10.20
N GLY A 80 -2.54 -6.19 -10.41
CA GLY A 80 -3.47 -5.31 -9.72
C GLY A 80 -4.79 -5.99 -9.38
N SER A 81 -5.50 -5.46 -8.39
CA SER A 81 -6.79 -5.99 -7.95
C SER A 81 -7.94 -5.08 -8.39
N ALA A 82 -8.82 -5.57 -9.26
CA ALA A 82 -9.99 -4.81 -9.72
C ALA A 82 -11.03 -4.55 -8.60
N ALA A 83 -11.02 -5.39 -7.56
CA ALA A 83 -11.87 -5.25 -6.38
C ALA A 83 -11.43 -4.11 -5.47
N HIS A 84 -10.12 -3.87 -5.34
CA HIS A 84 -9.56 -2.93 -4.36
C HIS A 84 -9.01 -1.63 -4.98
N ARG A 85 -8.79 -1.60 -6.30
CA ARG A 85 -8.32 -0.41 -7.02
C ARG A 85 -9.25 0.79 -6.77
N PRO A 86 -8.72 1.95 -6.35
CA PRO A 86 -9.44 3.21 -6.35
C PRO A 86 -9.92 3.60 -7.76
N ARG A 87 -11.14 4.16 -7.84
CA ARG A 87 -11.80 4.56 -9.09
C ARG A 87 -12.02 6.07 -9.11
N GLY A 88 -12.20 6.64 -10.30
CA GLY A 88 -12.53 8.07 -10.46
C GLY A 88 -11.37 9.04 -10.20
N LEU A 89 -10.11 8.59 -10.35
CA LEU A 89 -8.95 9.49 -10.28
C LEU A 89 -8.99 10.51 -11.42
N GLN A 90 -8.78 11.77 -11.09
CA GLN A 90 -8.61 12.84 -12.08
C GLN A 90 -7.23 12.72 -12.75
N PRO A 91 -7.05 13.25 -13.97
CA PRO A 91 -5.75 13.28 -14.64
C PRO A 91 -4.67 13.89 -13.73
N GLY A 92 -3.52 13.22 -13.63
CA GLY A 92 -2.39 13.65 -12.80
C GLY A 92 -2.44 13.22 -11.33
N HIS A 93 -3.54 12.61 -10.86
CA HIS A 93 -3.61 12.10 -9.48
C HIS A 93 -2.96 10.73 -9.33
N ALA A 94 -2.37 10.49 -8.15
CA ALA A 94 -1.80 9.20 -7.79
C ALA A 94 -2.31 8.72 -6.43
N VAL A 95 -2.33 7.41 -6.23
CA VAL A 95 -2.73 6.80 -4.95
C VAL A 95 -1.96 5.52 -4.70
N LEU A 96 -1.40 5.42 -3.49
CA LEU A 96 -0.95 4.16 -2.90
C LEU A 96 -2.09 3.62 -2.05
N TYR A 97 -2.41 2.33 -2.16
CA TYR A 97 -3.57 1.74 -1.49
C TYR A 97 -3.34 0.26 -1.16
N ASP A 98 -4.13 -0.26 -0.22
CA ASP A 98 -4.15 -1.68 0.14
C ASP A 98 -5.57 -2.30 0.01
N ALA A 99 -5.68 -3.58 0.37
CA ALA A 99 -6.95 -4.30 0.36
C ALA A 99 -7.88 -3.97 1.54
N HIS A 100 -7.40 -3.21 2.52
CA HIS A 100 -8.11 -2.87 3.75
C HIS A 100 -8.72 -1.47 3.71
N GLY A 101 -8.56 -0.75 2.60
CA GLY A 101 -9.11 0.58 2.39
C GLY A 101 -8.19 1.71 2.85
N ASN A 102 -6.96 1.41 3.25
CA ASN A 102 -5.95 2.42 3.54
C ASN A 102 -5.43 3.03 2.23
N ALA A 103 -5.18 4.33 2.23
CA ALA A 103 -4.66 5.03 1.06
C ALA A 103 -3.82 6.27 1.40
N ILE A 104 -2.76 6.49 0.62
CA ILE A 104 -2.03 7.77 0.54
C ILE A 104 -2.28 8.34 -0.85
N ARG A 105 -2.89 9.52 -0.91
CA ARG A 105 -3.39 10.16 -2.14
C ARG A 105 -2.62 11.44 -2.42
N LEU A 106 -2.16 11.58 -3.66
CA LEU A 106 -1.56 12.80 -4.19
C LEU A 106 -2.54 13.41 -5.18
N PHE A 107 -3.29 14.43 -4.73
CA PHE A 107 -4.38 15.07 -5.48
C PHE A 107 -4.00 16.51 -5.82
N GLY A 108 -3.10 16.69 -6.79
CA GLY A 108 -2.59 17.99 -7.19
C GLY A 108 -1.80 18.65 -6.05
N GLU A 109 -2.34 19.72 -5.49
CA GLU A 109 -1.68 20.54 -4.44
C GLU A 109 -1.85 19.98 -3.02
N ARG A 110 -2.51 18.82 -2.86
CA ARG A 110 -2.71 18.20 -1.54
C ARG A 110 -2.24 16.76 -1.47
N VAL A 111 -1.72 16.38 -0.30
CA VAL A 111 -1.49 14.99 0.10
C VAL A 111 -2.49 14.61 1.19
N GLU A 112 -3.14 13.47 1.03
CA GLU A 112 -4.11 12.95 2.01
C GLU A 112 -3.75 11.51 2.39
N MET A 113 -3.68 11.24 3.69
CA MET A 113 -3.47 9.89 4.22
C MET A 113 -4.74 9.46 4.95
N ALA A 114 -5.45 8.46 4.41
CA ALA A 114 -6.72 7.99 4.91
C ALA A 114 -6.63 6.49 5.25
N PHE A 115 -6.93 6.12 6.50
CA PHE A 115 -6.66 4.79 7.02
C PHE A 115 -7.89 4.02 7.50
N ALA A 116 -9.09 4.25 6.94
CA ALA A 116 -10.32 3.48 7.23
C ALA A 116 -10.65 3.23 8.74
N GLY A 117 -10.23 4.10 9.66
CA GLY A 117 -10.39 3.91 11.11
C GLY A 117 -9.26 3.13 11.81
N HIS A 118 -8.22 2.76 11.08
CA HIS A 118 -7.01 2.11 11.57
C HIS A 118 -6.07 3.16 12.16
N ALA A 119 -5.35 2.76 13.21
CA ALA A 119 -4.35 3.61 13.85
C ALA A 119 -3.12 3.81 12.95
N VAL A 120 -2.52 5.00 13.04
CA VAL A 120 -1.25 5.35 12.38
C VAL A 120 -0.19 5.52 13.47
N THR A 121 0.85 4.71 13.42
CA THR A 121 1.97 4.79 14.37
C THR A 121 3.21 5.30 13.67
N VAL A 122 3.82 6.36 14.19
CA VAL A 122 5.06 6.96 13.67
C VAL A 122 6.16 6.78 14.71
N THR A 123 7.09 5.84 14.45
CA THR A 123 8.20 5.54 15.35
C THR A 123 9.49 6.12 14.79
N LEU A 124 10.00 7.18 15.42
CA LEU A 124 11.19 7.91 14.99
C LEU A 124 12.03 8.31 16.22
N ARG A 125 13.32 8.60 16.03
CA ARG A 125 14.16 9.18 17.11
C ARG A 125 13.78 10.63 17.43
N GLY A 126 13.30 11.36 16.44
CA GLY A 126 12.81 12.72 16.56
C GLY A 126 11.84 13.00 15.42
N LEU A 127 10.87 13.87 15.67
CA LEU A 127 9.89 14.33 14.70
C LEU A 127 9.87 15.85 14.76
N GLU A 128 10.11 16.49 13.61
CA GLU A 128 9.97 17.93 13.43
C GLU A 128 8.78 18.19 12.52
N ILE A 129 7.84 19.02 12.98
CA ILE A 129 6.67 19.45 12.21
C ILE A 129 6.73 20.97 12.13
N THR A 130 6.85 21.49 10.93
CA THR A 130 6.91 22.94 10.66
C THR A 130 5.80 23.32 9.71
N ALA A 131 4.98 24.29 10.10
CA ALA A 131 4.05 24.97 9.21
C ALA A 131 4.62 26.36 8.89
N ALA A 132 4.95 26.60 7.61
CA ALA A 132 5.57 27.85 7.18
C ALA A 132 4.56 29.01 7.01
N GLY A 133 3.27 28.72 7.09
CA GLY A 133 2.17 29.68 6.95
C GLY A 133 1.23 29.59 8.15
N ASP A 134 0.10 28.93 7.96
CA ASP A 134 -0.97 28.77 8.95
C ASP A 134 -0.56 27.90 10.16
N ASP A 135 -1.42 27.86 11.17
CA ASP A 135 -1.23 27.08 12.39
C ASP A 135 -1.18 25.56 12.15
N VAL A 136 -0.45 24.85 13.01
CA VAL A 136 -0.57 23.40 13.13
C VAL A 136 -1.82 23.09 13.95
N VAL A 137 -2.89 22.68 13.28
CA VAL A 137 -4.15 22.32 13.93
C VAL A 137 -4.22 20.81 14.19
N ILE A 138 -4.32 20.42 15.46
CA ILE A 138 -4.54 19.04 15.89
C ILE A 138 -5.95 18.94 16.47
N VAL A 139 -6.81 18.18 15.80
CA VAL A 139 -8.18 17.93 16.25
C VAL A 139 -8.25 16.54 16.86
N VAL A 140 -8.74 16.48 18.10
CA VAL A 140 -9.07 15.23 18.79
C VAL A 140 -10.56 15.21 19.09
N ASP A 141 -11.18 14.02 19.03
CA ASP A 141 -12.58 13.85 19.41
C ASP A 141 -12.83 14.35 20.84
N ALA A 142 -14.06 14.80 21.11
CA ALA A 142 -14.40 15.52 22.35
C ALA A 142 -14.12 14.71 23.63
N ASP A 143 -14.15 13.39 23.55
CA ASP A 143 -13.87 12.44 24.63
C ASP A 143 -12.41 11.96 24.68
N ARG A 144 -11.56 12.44 23.76
CA ARG A 144 -10.16 12.02 23.62
C ARG A 144 -9.18 13.10 24.06
N ARG A 145 -7.94 12.67 24.28
CA ARG A 145 -6.88 13.48 24.85
C ARG A 145 -5.71 13.62 23.89
N LEU A 146 -5.21 14.84 23.70
CA LEU A 146 -3.88 15.09 23.15
C LEU A 146 -2.89 15.07 24.32
N VAL A 147 -1.98 14.09 24.32
CA VAL A 147 -0.94 13.96 25.35
C VAL A 147 0.41 14.31 24.74
N LEU A 148 1.13 15.21 25.40
CA LEU A 148 2.46 15.69 24.99
C LEU A 148 3.53 15.17 25.96
N GLY A 149 4.66 14.70 25.43
CA GLY A 149 5.84 14.39 26.23
C GLY A 149 5.92 12.99 26.85
N GLY A 150 5.08 12.03 26.44
CA GLY A 150 5.23 10.61 26.80
C GLY A 150 3.92 9.85 27.00
N ASP A 151 4.04 8.57 27.35
CA ASP A 151 2.92 7.69 27.68
C ASP A 151 2.33 8.07 29.05
N PRO A 152 1.01 8.32 29.16
CA PRO A 152 0.35 8.60 30.44
C PRO A 152 0.42 7.46 31.47
N ASP A 153 0.64 6.21 31.04
CA ASP A 153 0.78 5.06 31.93
C ASP A 153 2.21 4.95 32.51
N GLU A 154 3.20 5.57 31.86
CA GLU A 154 4.60 5.55 32.29
C GLU A 154 4.98 6.80 33.11
N HIS A 155 4.33 7.93 32.86
CA HIS A 155 4.69 9.22 33.46
C HIS A 155 3.47 10.02 33.91
N PRO A 156 3.56 10.77 35.02
CA PRO A 156 2.46 11.62 35.44
C PRO A 156 2.23 12.73 34.41
N ILE A 157 0.97 12.89 34.00
CA ILE A 157 0.53 13.93 33.05
C ILE A 157 -0.47 14.88 33.73
N ALA A 158 -0.41 16.16 33.37
CA ALA A 158 -1.34 17.19 33.85
C ALA A 158 -1.89 18.02 32.69
N LYS A 159 -3.01 18.73 32.91
CA LYS A 159 -3.57 19.63 31.91
C LYS A 159 -2.62 20.79 31.62
N VAL A 160 -2.45 21.12 30.34
CA VAL A 160 -1.71 22.32 29.93
C VAL A 160 -2.50 23.57 30.33
N ILE A 161 -1.84 24.57 30.91
CA ILE A 161 -2.44 25.85 31.28
C ILE A 161 -2.34 26.82 30.11
N THR A 162 -3.45 27.47 29.77
CA THR A 162 -3.55 28.57 28.81
C THR A 162 -3.82 29.89 29.54
N GLU A 163 -3.73 31.02 28.84
CA GLU A 163 -4.07 32.33 29.40
C GLU A 163 -5.52 32.42 29.93
N ALA A 164 -6.43 31.63 29.36
CA ALA A 164 -7.83 31.56 29.77
C ALA A 164 -8.11 30.46 30.84
N GLY A 165 -7.09 29.71 31.26
CA GLY A 165 -7.22 28.59 32.20
C GLY A 165 -6.79 27.23 31.61
N PRO A 166 -7.09 26.11 32.28
CA PRO A 166 -6.66 24.78 31.84
C PRO A 166 -7.29 24.37 30.50
N ALA A 167 -6.48 23.78 29.62
CA ALA A 167 -6.96 23.23 28.36
C ALA A 167 -8.03 22.15 28.58
N LEU A 168 -9.00 22.10 27.67
CA LEU A 168 -10.02 21.05 27.70
C LEU A 168 -9.39 19.70 27.39
N ASN A 169 -8.71 19.61 26.25
CA ASN A 169 -8.27 18.36 25.63
C ASN A 169 -6.74 18.21 25.46
N VAL A 170 -5.92 19.05 26.13
CA VAL A 170 -4.45 18.99 26.02
C VAL A 170 -3.81 18.72 27.38
N TRP A 171 -2.98 17.68 27.44
CA TRP A 171 -2.21 17.26 28.60
C TRP A 171 -0.74 17.16 28.25
N ALA A 172 0.13 17.41 29.22
CA ALA A 172 1.57 17.28 29.07
C ALA A 172 2.16 16.51 30.26
N ARG A 173 3.25 15.78 30.01
CA ARG A 173 4.08 15.18 31.05
C ARG A 173 4.54 16.24 32.05
N THR A 174 4.47 15.88 33.33
CA THR A 174 5.02 16.64 34.45
C THR A 174 6.11 15.83 35.12
N GLY A 175 7.22 16.45 35.54
CA GLY A 175 8.38 15.74 36.11
C GLY A 175 9.47 15.50 35.08
#